data_AF-A0A936BHI5-F1
#
_entry.id   AF-A0A936BHI5-F1
#
_cell.length_a   1.000
_cell.length_b   1.000
_cell.length_c   1.000
_cell.angle_alpha   90.00
_cell.angle_beta   90.00
_cell.angle_gamma   90.00
#
_symmetry.space_group_name_H-M   'P 1'
#
loop_
_entity.id
_entity.type
_entity.pdbx_description
1 polymer ?
#
loop_
_entity_poly.entity_id
_entity_poly.type
_entity_poly.pdbx_seq_one_letter_code
_entity_poly.pdbx_strand_id
1 'polypeptide(L)' 'MDYRTKAEYFVRGITGGFIDAPEVIAWSDEIIVSAPKTEDWMVEISSCGPDERLKVLGLLNTVKGVVDEAALAEMLKGK' A
#
# COMPACT_ATOMS: atom_id res chain seq x y z
N MET A 1 12.02 -7.23 3.69
CA MET A 1 11.00 -7.29 2.64
C MET A 1 10.81 -5.89 2.11
N ASP A 2 10.87 -5.69 0.80
CA ASP A 2 10.63 -4.38 0.21
C ASP A 2 9.12 -4.23 -0.04
N TYR A 3 8.46 -3.38 0.75
CA TYR A 3 7.03 -3.09 0.61
C TYR A 3 6.74 -1.95 -0.36
N ARG A 4 7.79 -1.24 -0.81
CA ARG A 4 7.68 -0.04 -1.63
C ARG A 4 7.06 -0.35 -2.99
N THR A 5 7.43 -1.48 -3.60
CA THR A 5 6.85 -1.90 -4.89
C THR A 5 5.34 -2.11 -4.79
N LYS A 6 4.88 -2.78 -3.73
CA LYS A 6 3.45 -3.02 -3.48
C LYS A 6 2.72 -1.73 -3.10
N ALA A 7 3.36 -0.86 -2.32
CA ALA A 7 2.83 0.46 -1.99
C ALA A 7 2.63 1.32 -3.24
N GLU A 8 3.59 1.31 -4.18
CA GLU A 8 3.48 2.03 -5.46
C GLU A 8 2.33 1.48 -6.34
N TYR A 9 2.11 0.16 -6.33
CA TYR A 9 0.93 -0.43 -6.97
C TYR A 9 -0.38 0.13 -6.38
N PHE A 10 -0.47 0.24 -5.05
CA PHE A 10 -1.63 0.82 -4.38
C PHE A 10 -1.78 2.32 -4.67
N VAL A 11 -0.69 3.09 -4.71
CA VAL A 11 -0.70 4.52 -5.10
C VAL A 11 -1.29 4.69 -6.49
N ARG A 12 -0.79 3.92 -7.46
CA ARG A 12 -1.29 3.94 -8.84
C ARG A 12 -2.74 3.49 -8.92
N GLY A 13 -3.16 2.54 -8.07
CA GLY A 13 -4.53 2.04 -8.08
C GLY A 13 -5.57 2.92 -7.44
N ILE A 14 -5.24 3.56 -6.32
CA ILE A 14 -6.11 4.60 -5.73
C ILE A 14 -6.24 5.76 -6.72
N THR A 15 -5.13 6.18 -7.33
CA THR A 15 -5.12 7.26 -8.33
C THR A 15 -5.89 6.87 -9.60
N GLY A 16 -5.78 5.61 -10.03
CA GLY A 16 -6.48 5.06 -11.20
C GLY A 16 -7.93 4.65 -10.94
N GLY A 17 -8.43 4.77 -9.70
CA GLY A 17 -9.81 4.46 -9.32
C GLY A 17 -10.16 2.96 -9.34
N PHE A 18 -9.16 2.09 -9.26
CA PHE A 18 -9.32 0.64 -9.39
C PHE A 18 -8.94 -0.14 -8.12
N ILE A 19 -8.53 0.60 -7.07
CA ILE A 19 -8.27 0.13 -5.71
C ILE A 19 -8.93 1.12 -4.76
N ASP A 20 -9.56 0.59 -3.72
CA ASP A 20 -10.15 1.36 -2.65
C ASP A 20 -9.31 1.29 -1.37
N ALA A 21 -9.50 2.26 -0.48
CA ALA A 21 -8.82 2.31 0.82
C ALA A 21 -8.94 1.00 1.65
N PRO A 22 -10.09 0.30 1.69
CA PRO A 22 -10.22 -0.96 2.43
C PRO A 22 -9.25 -2.05 1.98
N GLU A 23 -8.93 -2.12 0.67
CA GLU A 23 -7.97 -3.11 0.17
C GLU A 23 -6.55 -2.83 0.69
N VAL A 24 -6.19 -1.56 0.79
CA VAL A 24 -4.88 -1.14 1.32
C VAL A 24 -4.80 -1.30 2.85
N ILE A 25 -5.91 -1.04 3.54
CA ILE A 25 -6.06 -1.28 4.98
C ILE A 25 -5.83 -2.76 5.28
N ALA A 26 -6.54 -3.65 4.57
CA ALA A 26 -6.41 -5.10 4.73
C ALA A 26 -4.98 -5.59 4.42
N TRP A 27 -4.33 -5.03 3.40
CA TRP A 27 -2.93 -5.29 3.12
C TRP A 27 -2.02 -4.89 4.28
N SER A 28 -2.26 -3.73 4.89
CA SER A 28 -1.49 -3.27 6.04
C SER A 28 -1.70 -4.15 7.27
N ASP A 29 -2.94 -4.58 7.53
CA ASP A 29 -3.26 -5.54 8.60
C ASP A 29 -2.52 -6.87 8.42
N GLU A 30 -2.47 -7.41 7.20
CA GLU A 30 -1.72 -8.62 6.89
C GLU A 30 -0.22 -8.45 7.16
N ILE A 31 0.36 -7.31 6.74
CA ILE A 31 1.77 -7.01 7.01
C ILE A 31 2.02 -6.88 8.50
N ILE A 32 1.15 -6.23 9.28
CA ILE A 32 1.34 -6.08 10.73
C ILE A 32 1.46 -7.45 11.41
N VAL A 33 0.66 -8.43 10.96
CA VAL A 33 0.65 -9.79 11.52
C VAL A 33 1.86 -10.61 11.08
N SER A 34 2.33 -10.42 9.84
CA SER A 34 3.35 -11.28 9.21
C SER A 34 4.76 -10.70 9.23
N ALA A 35 4.91 -9.39 9.35
CA ALA A 35 6.20 -8.72 9.33
C ALA A 35 6.97 -8.96 10.64
N PRO A 36 8.30 -9.17 10.57
CA PRO A 36 9.13 -9.31 11.76
C PRO A 36 9.24 -8.03 12.58
N LYS A 37 8.92 -6.88 11.98
CA LYS A 37 8.91 -5.57 12.62
C LYS A 37 7.78 -4.73 12.04
N THR A 38 6.92 -4.23 12.92
CA THR A 38 5.90 -3.24 12.59
C THR A 38 6.55 -1.86 12.43
N GLU A 39 6.18 -1.16 11.36
CA GLU A 39 6.56 0.22 11.10
C GLU A 39 5.35 1.15 11.28
N ASP A 40 5.58 2.43 11.57
CA ASP A 40 4.50 3.40 11.85
C ASP A 40 3.48 3.47 10.70
N TRP A 41 3.95 3.52 9.45
CA TRP A 41 3.08 3.57 8.27
C TRP A 41 2.09 2.41 8.21
N MET A 42 2.46 1.22 8.71
CA MET A 42 1.58 0.05 8.70
C MET A 42 0.38 0.27 9.63
N VAL A 43 0.66 0.73 10.84
CA VAL A 43 -0.37 1.01 11.87
C VAL A 43 -1.23 2.20 11.46
N GLU A 44 -0.63 3.23 10.89
CA GLU A 44 -1.34 4.41 10.43
C GLU A 44 -2.31 4.07 9.28
N ILE A 45 -1.92 3.22 8.33
CA ILE A 45 -2.82 2.77 7.27
C ILE A 45 -3.90 1.86 7.84
N SER A 46 -3.56 0.88 8.69
CA SER A 46 -4.53 -0.01 9.34
C SER A 46 -5.59 0.76 10.15
N SER A 47 -5.20 1.89 10.74
CA SER A 47 -6.11 2.76 11.51
C SER A 47 -6.97 3.70 10.64
N CYS A 48 -6.86 3.66 9.31
CA CYS A 48 -7.65 4.50 8.42
C CYS A 48 -9.09 3.97 8.26
N GLY A 49 -10.02 4.88 8.07
CA GLY A 49 -11.39 4.57 7.67
C GLY A 49 -11.52 4.22 6.18
N PRO A 50 -12.59 3.51 5.77
CA PRO A 50 -12.80 3.06 4.39
C PRO A 50 -12.96 4.21 3.38
N ASP A 51 -13.33 5.40 3.84
CA ASP A 51 -13.49 6.60 3.02
C ASP A 51 -12.24 7.50 3.01
N GLU A 52 -11.20 7.18 3.79
CA GLU A 52 -9.99 8.01 3.95
C GLU A 52 -8.96 7.82 2.82
N ARG A 53 -9.41 7.73 1.56
CA ARG A 53 -8.55 7.44 0.38
C ARG A 53 -7.33 8.36 0.26
N LEU A 54 -7.51 9.67 0.51
CA LEU A 54 -6.42 10.65 0.42
C LEU A 54 -5.36 10.47 1.52
N LYS A 55 -5.78 10.08 2.72
CA LYS A 55 -4.89 9.84 3.85
C LYS A 55 -4.08 8.56 3.61
N VAL A 56 -4.74 7.48 3.19
CA VAL A 56 -4.09 6.23 2.78
C VAL A 56 -3.07 6.50 1.67
N LEU A 57 -3.42 7.30 0.66
CA LEU A 57 -2.51 7.69 -0.41
C LEU A 57 -1.27 8.43 0.13
N GLY A 58 -1.45 9.36 1.08
CA GLY A 58 -0.36 10.07 1.73
C GLY A 58 0.58 9.11 2.47
N LEU A 59 0.02 8.17 3.24
CA LEU A 59 0.78 7.18 4.01
C LEU A 59 1.53 6.19 3.11
N LEU A 60 0.94 5.75 2.00
CA LEU A 60 1.64 4.89 1.03
C LEU A 60 2.89 5.55 0.44
N ASN A 61 2.92 6.89 0.35
CA ASN A 61 4.10 7.64 -0.11
C ASN A 61 5.22 7.73 0.93
N THR A 62 4.94 7.42 2.22
CA THR A 62 5.97 7.40 3.27
C THR A 62 6.68 6.04 3.39
N VAL A 63 6.13 4.99 2.76
CA VAL A 63 6.73 3.65 2.71
C VAL A 63 8.10 3.73 2.04
N LYS A 64 9.14 3.35 2.78
CA LYS A 64 10.54 3.37 2.31
C LYS A 64 10.87 2.09 1.54
N GLY A 65 11.83 2.20 0.62
CA GLY A 65 12.33 1.07 -0.17
C GLY A 65 12.63 1.49 -1.60
N VAL A 66 12.88 0.50 -2.45
CA VAL A 66 13.13 0.68 -3.89
C VAL A 66 11.99 0.06 -4.67
N VAL A 67 11.37 0.84 -5.55
CA VAL A 67 10.35 0.32 -6.46
C VAL A 67 11.02 -0.58 -7.49
N ASP A 68 10.64 -1.85 -7.53
CA ASP A 68 10.92 -2.72 -8.67
C ASP A 68 9.93 -2.42 -9.79
N GLU A 69 10.37 -1.64 -10.77
CA GLU A 69 9.52 -1.21 -11.89
C GLU A 69 9.05 -2.37 -12.77
N ALA A 70 9.83 -3.46 -12.85
CA ALA A 70 9.45 -4.63 -13.64
C ALA A 70 8.30 -5.38 -12.97
N ALA A 71 8.44 -5.70 -11.67
CA ALA A 71 7.39 -6.34 -10.90
C ALA A 71 6.14 -5.46 -10.83
N LEU A 72 6.29 -4.14 -10.62
CA LEU A 72 5.16 -3.21 -10.63
C LEU A 72 4.41 -3.22 -11.98
N ALA A 73 5.13 -3.22 -13.10
CA ALA A 73 4.52 -3.28 -14.43
C ALA A 73 3.77 -4.60 -14.66
N GLU A 74 4.26 -5.72 -14.16
CA GLU A 74 3.54 -7.00 -14.22
C GLU A 74 2.25 -6.96 -13.39
N MET A 75 2.29 -6.41 -12.18
CA MET A 75 1.11 -6.25 -11.33
C MET A 75 0.04 -5.34 -11.96
N LEU A 76 0.47 -4.27 -12.63
CA LEU A 76 -0.44 -3.35 -13.32
C LEU A 76 -1.02 -3.92 -14.62
N LYS A 77 -0.33 -4.87 -15.28
CA LYS A 77 -0.85 -5.56 -16.47
C LYS A 77 -1.94 -6.57 -16.13
N GLY A 78 -1.90 -7.17 -14.94
CA GLY A 78 -2.88 -8.16 -14.49
C GLY A 78 -4.16 -7.58 -13.88
N LYS A 79 -4.48 -6.32 -14.19
CA LYS A 79 -5.39 -5.47 -13.44
C LYS A 79 -6.65 -5.12 -14.21
#